data_AF-A4CVU5-F1
#
_entry.id   AF-A4CVU5-F1
#
_cell.length_a   1.000
_cell.length_b   1.000
_cell.length_c   1.000
_cell.angle_alpha   90.00
_cell.angle_beta   90.00
_cell.angle_gamma   90.00
#
_symmetry.space_group_name_H-M   'P 1'
#
loop_
_entity.id
_entity.type
_entity.pdbx_description
1 polymer ?
#
loop_
_entity_poly.entity_id
_entity_poly.type
_entity_poly.pdbx_seq_one_letter_code
_entity_poly.pdbx_strand_id
1 'polypeptide(L)'
;MDAALERRVSVATCWATTRIAVLDSAERYEDSYALTQEFREWILCIGEHPEMLEDSVMCLKQSLGKRQHLRVDTPSEDTLEI
;
A
#
# COMPACT_ATOMS: atom_id res chain seq x y z
N MET A 1 -18.90 -3.06 -20.98
CA MET A 1 -17.88 -3.41 -19.97
C MET A 1 -18.56 -3.48 -18.61
N ASP A 2 -18.06 -4.33 -17.71
CA ASP A 2 -18.59 -4.41 -16.35
C ASP A 2 -18.34 -3.09 -15.60
N ALA A 3 -19.42 -2.45 -15.12
CA ALA A 3 -19.35 -1.14 -14.46
C ALA A 3 -18.58 -1.20 -13.13
N ALA A 4 -18.49 -2.38 -12.50
CA ALA A 4 -17.67 -2.56 -11.31
C ALA A 4 -16.18 -2.57 -11.64
N LEU A 5 -15.78 -3.29 -12.70
CA LEU A 5 -14.41 -3.28 -13.23
C LEU A 5 -13.94 -1.87 -13.62
N GLU A 6 -14.76 -1.10 -14.34
CA GLU A 6 -14.42 0.26 -14.77
C GLU A 6 -14.12 1.17 -13.56
N ARG A 7 -14.96 1.11 -12.53
CA ARG A 7 -14.72 1.84 -11.27
C ARG A 7 -13.42 1.43 -10.59
N ARG A 8 -13.08 0.13 -10.58
CA ARG A 8 -11.83 -0.36 -9.99
C ARG A 8 -10.62 0.17 -10.74
N VAL A 9 -10.64 0.10 -12.07
CA VAL A 9 -9.57 0.64 -12.92
C VAL A 9 -9.38 2.14 -12.66
N SER A 10 -10.47 2.90 -12.57
CA SER A 10 -10.40 4.33 -12.29
C SER A 10 -9.77 4.64 -10.92
N VAL A 11 -10.20 3.94 -9.86
CA VAL A 11 -9.65 4.11 -8.50
C VAL A 11 -8.18 3.72 -8.44
N ALA A 12 -7.81 2.57 -9.00
CA ALA A 12 -6.43 2.10 -9.00
C ALA A 12 -5.51 3.04 -9.80
N THR A 13 -5.99 3.55 -10.94
CA THR A 13 -5.25 4.54 -11.74
C THR A 13 -5.02 5.84 -10.95
N CYS A 14 -6.05 6.36 -10.29
CA CYS A 14 -5.92 7.56 -9.46
C CYS A 14 -4.92 7.36 -8.31
N TRP A 15 -4.99 6.21 -7.62
CA TRP A 15 -4.05 5.88 -6.56
C TRP A 15 -2.61 5.76 -7.07
N ALA A 16 -2.38 4.96 -8.12
CA ALA A 16 -1.05 4.71 -8.67
C ALA A 16 -0.41 6.01 -9.16
N THR A 17 -1.13 6.79 -9.96
CA THR A 17 -0.62 8.08 -10.49
C THR A 17 -0.26 9.07 -9.38
N THR A 18 -1.12 9.20 -8.37
CA THR A 18 -0.84 10.06 -7.20
C THR A 18 0.38 9.56 -6.43
N ARG A 19 0.48 8.25 -6.20
CA ARG A 19 1.57 7.66 -5.42
C ARG A 19 2.91 7.76 -6.15
N ILE A 20 2.93 7.53 -7.46
CA ILE A 20 4.10 7.72 -8.34
C ILE A 20 4.56 9.18 -8.27
N ALA A 21 3.65 10.15 -8.46
CA ALA A 21 4.01 11.56 -8.40
C ALA A 21 4.60 11.97 -7.04
N VAL A 22 4.08 11.44 -5.93
CA VAL A 22 4.65 11.65 -4.59
C VAL A 22 6.05 11.06 -4.48
N LEU A 23 6.29 9.85 -4.98
CA LEU A 23 7.61 9.22 -4.97
C LEU A 23 8.61 10.00 -5.83
N ASP A 24 8.20 10.44 -7.02
CA ASP A 24 9.02 11.25 -7.91
C ASP A 24 9.38 12.60 -7.26
N SER A 25 8.42 13.25 -6.60
CA SER A 25 8.68 14.51 -5.87
C SER A 25 9.66 14.35 -4.70
N ALA A 26 9.82 13.12 -4.20
CA ALA A 26 10.75 12.76 -3.13
C ALA A 26 12.06 12.15 -3.67
N GLU A 27 12.28 12.20 -4.99
CA GLU A 27 13.45 11.63 -5.69
C GLU A 27 13.61 10.11 -5.49
N ARG A 28 12.52 9.41 -5.18
CA ARG A 28 12.48 7.95 -4.98
C ARG A 28 12.16 7.22 -6.29
N TYR A 29 13.01 7.42 -7.29
CA TYR A 29 12.73 6.98 -8.66
C TYR A 29 12.71 5.46 -8.84
N GLU A 30 13.51 4.71 -8.08
CA GLU A 30 13.48 3.24 -8.12
C GLU A 30 12.12 2.71 -7.66
N ASP A 31 11.59 3.28 -6.57
CA ASP A 31 10.28 2.90 -6.04
C ASP A 31 9.14 3.31 -6.97
N SER A 32 9.21 4.51 -7.57
CA SER A 32 8.19 4.96 -8.52
C SER A 32 8.19 4.13 -9.80
N TYR A 33 9.38 3.71 -10.26
CA TYR A 33 9.53 2.80 -11.38
C TYR A 33 8.98 1.40 -11.08
N ALA A 34 9.33 0.83 -9.92
CA ALA A 34 8.80 -0.47 -9.50
C ALA A 34 7.26 -0.47 -9.47
N LEU A 35 6.67 0.53 -8.81
CA LEU A 35 5.22 0.70 -8.76
C LEU A 35 4.59 0.85 -10.15
N THR A 36 5.26 1.55 -11.06
CA THR A 36 4.80 1.69 -12.45
C THR A 36 4.78 0.35 -13.18
N GLN A 37 5.80 -0.49 -12.98
CA GLN A 37 5.84 -1.83 -13.60
C GLN A 37 4.77 -2.75 -13.02
N GLU A 38 4.63 -2.79 -11.69
CA GLU A 38 3.58 -3.58 -11.03
C GLU A 38 2.18 -3.16 -11.49
N PHE A 39 1.92 -1.85 -11.59
CA PHE A 39 0.63 -1.34 -12.05
C PHE A 39 0.36 -1.67 -13.53
N ARG A 40 1.39 -1.64 -14.38
CA ARG A 40 1.29 -2.04 -15.79
C ARG A 40 0.94 -3.52 -15.91
N GLU A 41 1.63 -4.38 -15.18
CA GLU A 41 1.35 -5.82 -15.18
C GLU A 41 -0.07 -6.09 -14.67
N TRP A 42 -0.48 -5.43 -13.59
CA TRP A 42 -1.84 -5.54 -13.06
C TRP A 42 -2.92 -5.17 -14.08
N ILE A 43 -2.74 -4.09 -14.86
CA ILE A 43 -3.68 -3.73 -15.94
C ILE A 43 -3.70 -4.80 -17.03
N LEU A 44 -2.53 -5.34 -17.42
CA LEU A 44 -2.43 -6.32 -18.50
C LEU A 44 -3.07 -7.66 -18.12
N CYS A 45 -2.93 -8.07 -16.86
CA CYS A 45 -3.52 -9.30 -16.32
C CYS A 45 -4.96 -9.12 -15.83
N ILE A 46 -5.57 -7.94 -16.03
CA ILE A 46 -6.90 -7.65 -15.50
C ILE A 46 -7.95 -8.54 -16.18
N GLY A 47 -8.63 -9.36 -15.38
CA GLY A 47 -9.66 -10.28 -15.87
C GLY A 47 -9.15 -11.65 -16.34
N GLU A 48 -7.84 -11.92 -16.31
CA GLU A 48 -7.30 -13.27 -16.52
C GLU A 48 -7.59 -14.19 -15.33
N HIS A 49 -7.62 -13.62 -14.12
CA HIS A 49 -7.89 -14.31 -12.85
C HIS A 49 -8.90 -13.51 -12.01
N PRO A 50 -10.20 -13.58 -12.33
CA PRO A 50 -11.24 -12.86 -11.58
C PRO A 50 -11.26 -13.22 -10.09
N GLU A 51 -10.80 -14.41 -9.72
CA GLU A 51 -10.63 -14.89 -8.34
C GLU A 51 -9.56 -14.13 -7.54
N MET A 52 -8.44 -13.73 -8.17
CA MET A 52 -7.36 -12.98 -7.51
C MET A 52 -7.63 -11.46 -7.46
N LEU A 53 -8.69 -11.03 -8.14
CA LEU A 53 -9.08 -9.62 -8.21
C LEU A 53 -9.62 -9.10 -6.86
N GLU A 54 -10.19 -9.98 -6.02
CA GLU A 54 -10.61 -9.64 -4.66
C GLU A 54 -9.42 -9.46 -3.72
N ASP A 55 -8.37 -10.26 -3.89
CA ASP A 55 -7.13 -10.17 -3.11
C ASP A 55 -6.28 -8.94 -3.46
N SER A 56 -6.40 -8.47 -4.70
CA SER A 56 -5.73 -7.26 -5.19
C SER A 56 -6.33 -5.97 -4.62
N VAL A 57 -7.43 -6.05 -3.87
CA VAL A 57 -8.01 -4.91 -3.17
C VAL A 57 -7.11 -4.59 -1.98
N MET A 58 -6.30 -3.54 -2.10
CA MET A 58 -5.72 -2.88 -0.93
C MET A 58 -6.87 -2.43 -0.03
N CYS A 59 -7.17 -3.24 0.99
CA CYS A 59 -8.15 -2.88 2.02
C CYS A 59 -7.65 -1.62 2.74
N LEU A 60 -8.13 -0.46 2.30
CA LEU A 60 -7.89 0.85 2.92
C LEU A 60 -8.44 0.92 4.38
N LYS A 61 -9.09 -0.13 4.87
CA LYS A 61 -9.59 -0.25 6.24
C LYS A 61 -8.67 -1.12 7.08
N GLN A 62 -7.52 -0.60 7.49
CA GLN A 62 -6.82 -1.08 8.70
C GLN A 62 -5.72 -0.14 9.22
N SER A 63 -5.19 0.80 8.44
CA SER A 63 -4.10 1.69 8.90
C SER A 63 -4.55 3.04 9.49
N LEU A 64 -5.85 3.36 9.52
CA LEU A 64 -6.37 4.58 10.18
C LEU A 64 -6.66 4.42 11.69
N GLY A 65 -6.34 3.26 12.30
CA GLY A 65 -6.71 2.95 13.68
C GLY A 65 -5.59 2.83 14.73
N LYS A 66 -4.30 2.86 14.38
CA LYS A 66 -3.20 2.70 15.36
C LYS A 66 -2.03 3.64 15.11
N ARG A 67 -2.28 4.95 15.25
CA ARG A 67 -1.28 5.86 15.85
C ARG A 67 -1.67 6.08 17.31
N GLN A 68 -1.38 5.11 18.17
CA GLN A 68 -1.25 5.38 19.60
C GLN A 68 -0.29 4.36 20.21
N HIS A 69 0.78 4.92 20.77
CA HIS A 69 1.54 4.36 21.88
C HIS A 69 2.53 3.22 21.61
N LEU A 70 3.74 3.60 21.18
CA LEU A 70 4.94 2.93 21.69
C LEU A 70 5.93 3.98 22.22
N ARG A 71 5.56 4.64 23.34
CA ARG A 71 6.56 5.02 24.34
C ARG A 71 6.78 3.76 25.17
N VAL A 72 7.93 3.13 25.03
CA VAL A 72 8.46 2.25 26.07
C VAL A 72 9.44 3.10 26.86
N ASP A 73 8.89 3.82 27.83
CA ASP A 73 9.63 4.13 29.06
C ASP A 73 9.61 2.82 29.87
N THR A 74 10.76 2.21 30.15
CA THR A 74 10.85 1.17 31.20
C THR A 74 11.75 1.68 32.30
N PRO A 75 11.27 1.71 33.56
CA PRO A 75 12.03 2.20 34.70
C PRO A 75 13.00 1.14 35.23
N SER A 76 14.08 1.66 35.82
CA SER A 76 15.01 0.99 36.74
C SER A 76 14.29 0.07 37.74
N GLU A 77 14.78 -1.16 37.91
CA GLU A 77 14.91 -1.72 39.26
C GLU A 77 16.09 -2.69 39.38
N ASP A 78 16.80 -2.45 40.47
CA ASP A 78 18.02 -2.99 41.02
C ASP A 78 17.86 -4.45 41.49
N THR A 79 18.87 -5.30 41.35
CA THR A 79 19.07 -6.48 42.21
C THR A 79 20.54 -6.88 42.20
N LEU A 80 21.22 -6.54 43.31
CA LEU A 80 22.51 -7.04 43.76
C LEU A 80 22.44 -8.52 44.15
N GLU A 81 23.57 -9.25 44.07
CA GLU A 81 24.04 -10.42 44.86
C GLU A 81 25.02 -11.27 44.01
N ILE A 82 26.24 -11.70 44.37
CA ILE A 82 27.14 -11.65 45.55
C ILE A 82 28.58 -11.64 45.01
#